data_AF-A0AAU2UX74-F1
#
_entry.id   AF-A0AAU2UX74-F1
#
_cell.length_a   1.000
_cell.length_b   1.000
_cell.length_c   1.000
_cell.angle_alpha   90.00
_cell.angle_beta   90.00
_cell.angle_gamma   90.00
#
_symmetry.space_group_name_H-M   'P 1'
#
loop_
_entity.id
_entity.type
_entity.pdbx_description
1 polymer ?
#
loop_
_entity_poly.entity_id
_entity_poly.type
_entity_poly.pdbx_seq_one_letter_code
_entity_poly.pdbx_strand_id
1 'polypeptide(L)'
;MPAVFGPGVGPGRELEVSVLACSRSTLPTGRSPDCYGSEALDWNPYHPASSRPLADHTVDVLRNLNYTVHLSDFEAEPHRLLDSNPPTGPALLLLDRWALDARHRRDLMTQLCATRRPWISVMVSGSVDDPQTRARDEELSQRTDNALATRVDESHGHRTPSAGLPTLDAFSKAIPGAVRAAVRHYEAHAPTYPPPGSGRWRCGS
;
A
#
# COMPACT_ATOMS: atom_id res chain seq x y z
N MET A 1 -15.90 -12.58 -42.39
CA MET A 1 -16.10 -13.46 -41.23
C MET A 1 -15.81 -12.66 -39.97
N PRO A 2 -16.76 -12.44 -39.04
CA PRO A 2 -16.45 -11.78 -37.78
C PRO A 2 -15.89 -12.80 -36.79
N ALA A 3 -14.89 -12.37 -36.02
CA ALA A 3 -14.24 -13.16 -34.99
C ALA A 3 -15.16 -13.38 -33.78
N VAL A 4 -15.17 -14.61 -33.29
CA VAL A 4 -15.80 -15.04 -32.04
C VAL A 4 -15.00 -14.49 -30.87
N PHE A 5 -15.61 -13.63 -30.07
CA PHE A 5 -15.12 -13.32 -28.73
C PHE A 5 -15.42 -14.53 -27.85
N GLY A 6 -14.39 -15.24 -27.40
CA GLY A 6 -14.51 -16.16 -26.27
C GLY A 6 -14.91 -15.39 -25.00
N PRO A 7 -15.41 -16.07 -23.95
CA PRO A 7 -15.80 -15.40 -22.71
C PRO A 7 -14.56 -14.73 -22.11
N GLY A 8 -14.45 -13.42 -22.32
CA GLY A 8 -13.41 -12.61 -21.72
C GLY A 8 -13.58 -12.67 -20.22
N VAL A 9 -12.64 -13.30 -19.52
CA VAL A 9 -12.30 -12.85 -18.17
C VAL A 9 -11.92 -11.39 -18.37
N GLY A 10 -12.82 -10.47 -17.98
CA GLY A 10 -12.52 -9.04 -18.07
C GLY A 10 -11.20 -8.75 -17.34
N PRO A 11 -10.43 -7.73 -17.74
CA PRO A 11 -9.20 -7.38 -17.05
C PRO A 11 -9.52 -7.24 -15.56
N GLY A 12 -8.84 -8.03 -14.72
CA GLY A 12 -9.02 -7.95 -13.27
C GLY A 12 -8.78 -6.51 -12.80
N ARG A 13 -9.40 -6.12 -11.69
CA ARG A 13 -9.18 -4.78 -11.14
C ARG A 13 -7.70 -4.65 -10.77
N GLU A 14 -7.00 -3.70 -11.36
CA GLU A 14 -5.58 -3.49 -11.05
C GLU A 14 -5.43 -2.78 -9.69
N LEU A 15 -4.40 -3.18 -8.93
CA LEU A 15 -4.06 -2.58 -7.64
C LEU A 15 -2.54 -2.59 -7.48
N GLU A 16 -1.97 -1.43 -7.12
CA GLU A 16 -0.57 -1.32 -6.75
C GLU A 16 -0.40 -1.71 -5.27
N VAL A 17 0.60 -2.54 -4.96
CA VAL A 17 1.07 -2.80 -3.60
C VAL A 17 2.54 -2.45 -3.57
N SER A 18 2.90 -1.46 -2.76
CA SER A 18 4.29 -1.06 -2.58
C SER A 18 4.72 -1.34 -1.15
N VAL A 19 5.97 -1.73 -0.94
CA VAL A 19 6.52 -2.05 0.38
C VAL A 19 7.60 -1.03 0.73
N LEU A 20 7.48 -0.42 1.91
CA LEU A 20 8.55 0.37 2.52
C LEU A 20 9.03 -0.36 3.78
N ALA A 21 10.09 -1.16 3.60
CA ALA A 21 10.69 -1.95 4.66
C ALA A 21 12.22 -1.88 4.61
N CYS A 22 12.88 -2.30 5.69
CA CYS A 22 14.31 -2.58 5.63
C CYS A 22 14.57 -3.88 4.84
N SER A 23 15.77 -3.97 4.28
CA SER A 23 16.43 -5.24 3.92
C SER A 23 17.48 -5.58 4.98
N ARG A 24 18.01 -6.81 4.98
CA ARG A 24 19.07 -7.22 5.93
C ARG A 24 20.30 -6.33 5.92
N SER A 25 20.63 -5.71 4.78
CA SER A 25 21.78 -4.82 4.64
C SER A 25 21.49 -3.36 5.07
N THR A 26 20.23 -3.02 5.29
CA THR A 26 19.79 -1.64 5.59
C THR A 26 19.08 -1.53 6.95
N LEU A 27 19.34 -2.50 7.84
CA LEU A 27 18.77 -2.54 9.18
C LEU A 27 19.40 -1.48 10.09
N PRO A 28 18.59 -0.84 10.96
CA PRO A 28 19.10 0.01 12.02
C PRO A 28 20.03 -0.76 12.96
N THR A 29 20.99 -0.06 13.57
CA THR A 29 21.92 -0.66 14.54
C THR A 29 21.16 -1.35 15.69
N GLY A 30 21.48 -2.62 15.92
CA GLY A 30 20.88 -3.43 16.98
C GLY A 30 19.52 -4.07 16.62
N ARG A 31 19.00 -3.88 15.40
CA ARG A 31 17.81 -4.58 14.92
C ARG A 31 18.15 -6.02 14.49
N SER A 32 17.38 -7.00 14.95
CA SER A 32 17.53 -8.40 14.53
C SER A 32 17.16 -8.58 13.05
N PRO A 33 17.90 -9.40 12.29
CA PRO A 33 17.60 -9.68 10.89
C PRO A 33 16.50 -10.72 10.67
N ASP A 34 15.93 -11.34 11.73
CA ASP A 34 15.04 -12.51 11.59
C ASP A 34 13.75 -12.24 10.82
N CYS A 35 13.27 -10.99 10.82
CA CYS A 35 12.07 -10.56 10.09
C CYS A 35 12.38 -10.07 8.66
N TYR A 36 13.63 -10.16 8.22
CA TYR A 36 14.10 -9.48 7.01
C TYR A 36 14.87 -10.43 6.09
N GLY A 37 14.65 -10.26 4.77
CA GLY A 37 15.41 -10.95 3.73
C GLY A 37 16.40 -10.05 3.00
N SER A 38 16.82 -10.50 1.82
CA SER A 38 17.74 -9.79 0.95
C SER A 38 17.15 -8.47 0.44
N GLU A 39 15.85 -8.45 0.18
CA GLU A 39 15.12 -7.33 -0.38
C GLU A 39 14.05 -6.83 0.60
N ALA A 40 13.54 -5.61 0.39
CA ALA A 40 12.44 -5.09 1.21
C ALA A 40 11.15 -5.93 1.05
N LEU A 41 10.96 -6.55 -0.11
CA LEU A 41 9.81 -7.42 -0.40
C LEU A 41 9.84 -8.73 0.40
N ASP A 42 11.01 -9.17 0.85
CA ASP A 42 11.19 -10.38 1.67
C ASP A 42 10.78 -10.15 3.15
N TRP A 43 10.44 -8.92 3.52
CA TRP A 43 10.11 -8.55 4.89
C TRP A 43 8.88 -9.32 5.41
N ASN A 44 9.03 -9.89 6.61
CA ASN A 44 8.01 -10.63 7.32
C ASN A 44 7.99 -10.23 8.81
N PRO A 45 7.18 -9.22 9.20
CA PRO A 45 7.09 -8.78 10.59
C PRO A 45 6.42 -9.82 11.50
N TYR A 46 5.74 -10.82 10.94
CA TYR A 46 5.01 -11.85 11.69
C TYR A 46 5.79 -13.16 11.84
N HIS A 47 7.09 -13.16 11.57
CA HIS A 47 7.96 -14.27 11.92
C HIS A 47 8.07 -14.42 13.46
N PRO A 48 8.04 -15.65 14.03
CA PRO A 48 7.99 -16.96 13.35
C PRO A 48 6.57 -17.50 13.12
N ALA A 49 5.51 -16.80 13.53
CA ALA A 49 4.13 -17.25 13.34
C ALA A 49 3.76 -17.46 11.86
N SER A 50 4.46 -16.73 10.96
CA SER A 50 4.47 -16.96 9.51
C SER A 50 5.90 -17.14 9.03
N SER A 51 6.11 -18.03 8.06
CA SER A 51 7.37 -18.15 7.31
C SER A 51 7.36 -17.37 5.98
N ARG A 52 6.23 -16.76 5.62
CA ARG A 52 6.02 -16.11 4.32
C ARG A 52 6.17 -14.59 4.40
N PRO A 53 6.79 -13.93 3.41
CA PRO A 53 6.80 -12.47 3.31
C PRO A 53 5.40 -11.85 3.35
N LEU A 54 5.30 -10.68 3.97
CA LEU A 54 4.02 -9.98 4.12
C LEU A 54 3.44 -9.52 2.77
N ALA A 55 4.33 -9.13 1.85
CA ALA A 55 3.98 -8.78 0.49
C ALA A 55 3.23 -9.90 -0.21
N ASP A 56 3.82 -11.11 -0.25
CA ASP A 56 3.22 -12.27 -0.88
C ASP A 56 1.89 -12.67 -0.26
N HIS A 57 1.79 -12.63 1.08
CA HIS A 57 0.54 -12.87 1.79
C HIS A 57 -0.55 -11.87 1.37
N THR A 58 -0.19 -10.60 1.27
CA THR A 58 -1.09 -9.54 0.83
C THR A 58 -1.57 -9.78 -0.60
N VAL A 59 -0.66 -10.16 -1.51
CA VAL A 59 -1.01 -10.51 -2.91
C VAL A 59 -2.05 -11.62 -2.97
N ASP A 60 -1.91 -12.67 -2.17
CA ASP A 60 -2.87 -13.79 -2.18
C ASP A 60 -4.24 -13.38 -1.66
N VAL A 61 -4.30 -12.59 -0.59
CA VAL A 61 -5.58 -12.04 -0.10
C VAL A 61 -6.25 -11.20 -1.20
N LEU A 62 -5.48 -10.39 -1.92
CA LEU A 62 -5.99 -9.53 -2.99
C LEU A 62 -6.43 -10.31 -4.24
N ARG A 63 -5.71 -11.39 -4.59
CA ARG A 63 -6.11 -12.31 -5.67
C ARG A 63 -7.44 -13.00 -5.35
N ASN A 64 -7.65 -13.38 -4.08
CA ASN A 64 -8.94 -13.90 -3.61
C ASN A 64 -10.08 -12.87 -3.68
N LEU A 65 -9.74 -11.57 -3.75
CA LEU A 65 -10.67 -10.46 -4.00
C LEU A 65 -10.76 -10.07 -5.49
N ASN A 66 -10.23 -10.91 -6.40
CA ASN A 66 -10.23 -10.70 -7.86
C ASN A 66 -9.43 -9.47 -8.35
N TYR A 67 -8.38 -9.08 -7.63
CA TYR A 67 -7.44 -8.04 -8.07
C TYR A 67 -6.23 -8.64 -8.81
N THR A 68 -5.77 -7.92 -9.83
CA THR A 68 -4.43 -8.11 -10.41
C THR A 68 -3.48 -7.16 -9.71
N VAL A 69 -2.45 -7.71 -9.05
CA VAL A 69 -1.57 -6.94 -8.16
C VAL A 69 -0.24 -6.67 -8.83
N HIS A 70 0.17 -5.41 -8.82
CA HIS A 70 1.53 -4.98 -9.13
C HIS A 70 2.28 -4.77 -7.81
N LEU A 71 3.32 -5.55 -7.58
CA LEU A 71 4.13 -5.48 -6.36
C LEU A 71 5.42 -4.71 -6.65
N SER A 72 5.76 -3.74 -5.80
CA SER A 72 6.97 -2.91 -5.94
C SER A 72 7.66 -2.63 -4.59
N ASP A 73 8.96 -2.34 -4.64
CA ASP A 73 9.70 -1.74 -3.54
C ASP A 73 9.54 -0.21 -3.63
N PHE A 74 9.01 0.41 -2.58
CA PHE A 74 8.72 1.85 -2.58
C PHE A 74 10.00 2.70 -2.60
N GLU A 75 11.10 2.22 -2.02
CA GLU A 75 12.37 2.93 -2.02
C GLU A 75 13.04 2.87 -3.41
N ALA A 76 12.92 1.74 -4.11
CA ALA A 76 13.47 1.55 -5.44
C ALA A 76 12.63 2.22 -6.54
N GLU A 77 11.29 2.15 -6.43
CA GLU A 77 10.35 2.65 -7.43
C GLU A 77 9.35 3.68 -6.85
N PRO A 78 9.81 4.78 -6.22
CA PRO A 78 8.92 5.72 -5.53
C PRO A 78 7.92 6.40 -6.47
N HIS A 79 8.30 6.57 -7.75
CA HIS A 79 7.48 7.15 -8.80
C HIS A 79 6.14 6.43 -9.01
N ARG A 80 6.05 5.12 -8.73
CA ARG A 80 4.80 4.34 -8.81
C ARG A 80 3.68 4.98 -7.97
N LEU A 81 4.02 5.47 -6.78
CA LEU A 81 3.05 6.11 -5.88
C LEU A 81 3.15 7.65 -5.88
N LEU A 82 4.32 8.23 -6.14
CA LEU A 82 4.54 9.67 -6.07
C LEU A 82 4.11 10.41 -7.35
N ASP A 83 4.37 9.84 -8.53
CA ASP A 83 4.19 10.51 -9.84
C ASP A 83 2.83 10.26 -10.48
N SER A 84 1.96 9.50 -9.81
CA SER A 84 0.63 9.10 -10.30
C SER A 84 -0.36 10.27 -10.36
N ASN A 85 -0.16 11.18 -11.33
CA ASN A 85 -1.13 12.19 -11.73
C ASN A 85 -1.31 12.20 -13.27
N PRO A 86 -2.50 11.84 -13.80
CA PRO A 86 -3.67 11.35 -13.08
C PRO A 86 -3.39 10.04 -12.34
N PRO A 87 -4.16 9.70 -11.29
CA PRO A 87 -3.97 8.44 -10.57
C PRO A 87 -4.10 7.26 -11.52
N THR A 88 -3.14 6.34 -11.48
CA THR A 88 -3.12 5.12 -12.31
C THR A 88 -4.04 4.04 -11.77
N GLY A 89 -4.26 4.02 -10.46
CA GLY A 89 -5.14 3.07 -9.79
C GLY A 89 -5.20 3.28 -8.27
N PRO A 90 -6.02 2.50 -7.56
CA PRO A 90 -5.91 2.37 -6.11
C PRO A 90 -4.56 1.75 -5.73
N ALA A 91 -4.06 2.07 -4.53
CA ALA A 91 -2.80 1.51 -4.05
C ALA A 91 -2.81 1.21 -2.54
N LEU A 92 -2.01 0.22 -2.14
CA LEU A 92 -1.64 -0.07 -0.76
C LEU A 92 -0.14 0.16 -0.57
N LEU A 93 0.23 0.83 0.53
CA LEU A 93 1.60 0.92 1.00
C LEU A 93 1.75 0.12 2.28
N LEU A 94 2.58 -0.92 2.26
CA LEU A 94 2.92 -1.72 3.44
C LEU A 94 4.13 -1.07 4.13
N LEU A 95 3.99 -0.69 5.40
CA LEU A 95 4.98 0.10 6.12
C LEU A 95 5.58 -0.67 7.29
N ASP A 96 6.89 -0.86 7.25
CA ASP A 96 7.70 -1.23 8.41
C ASP A 96 8.05 0.01 9.24
N ARG A 97 7.73 -0.03 10.53
CA ARG A 97 8.02 1.06 11.48
C ARG A 97 9.53 1.26 11.66
N TRP A 98 10.33 0.20 11.53
CA TRP A 98 11.79 0.27 11.62
C TRP A 98 12.43 0.95 10.42
N ALA A 99 11.80 0.87 9.24
CA ALA A 99 12.30 1.53 8.03
C ALA A 99 12.38 3.06 8.21
N LEU A 100 11.53 3.63 9.06
CA LEU A 100 11.52 5.07 9.34
C LEU A 100 12.72 5.57 10.15
N ASP A 101 13.62 4.69 10.61
CA ASP A 101 14.89 5.12 11.21
C ASP A 101 15.76 5.90 10.21
N ALA A 102 15.83 5.39 8.98
CA ALA A 102 16.57 6.01 7.89
C ALA A 102 15.92 7.34 7.48
N ARG A 103 16.73 8.41 7.39
CA ARG A 103 16.25 9.74 6.97
C ARG A 103 15.62 9.71 5.58
N HIS A 104 16.25 9.04 4.62
CA HIS A 104 15.75 8.99 3.24
C HIS A 104 14.33 8.41 3.14
N ARG A 105 14.02 7.34 3.88
CA ARG A 105 12.68 6.74 3.89
C ARG A 105 11.63 7.65 4.55
N ARG A 106 12.04 8.44 5.55
CA ARG A 106 11.18 9.53 6.08
C ARG A 106 10.93 10.63 5.05
N ASP A 107 11.93 10.96 4.24
CA ASP A 107 11.78 11.94 3.16
C ASP A 107 10.79 11.42 2.08
N LEU A 108 10.82 10.12 1.75
CA LEU A 108 9.84 9.50 0.86
C LEU A 108 8.42 9.55 1.43
N MET A 109 8.25 9.24 2.72
CA MET A 109 6.94 9.38 3.38
C MET A 109 6.46 10.83 3.39
N THR A 110 7.37 11.78 3.62
CA THR A 110 7.05 13.21 3.55
C THR A 110 6.55 13.60 2.16
N GLN A 111 7.20 13.13 1.09
CA GLN A 111 6.75 13.38 -0.29
C GLN A 111 5.39 12.74 -0.60
N LEU A 112 5.17 11.51 -0.15
CA LEU A 112 3.88 10.83 -0.29
C LEU A 112 2.77 11.63 0.39
N CYS A 113 3.07 12.21 1.55
CA CYS A 113 2.21 12.98 2.43
C CYS A 113 2.04 14.46 2.01
N ALA A 114 2.94 14.99 1.18
CA ALA A 114 2.93 16.39 0.71
C ALA A 114 1.81 16.68 -0.30
N THR A 115 1.33 15.66 -1.02
CA THR A 115 0.18 15.78 -1.92
C THR A 115 -0.95 14.87 -1.44
N ARG A 116 -2.18 15.37 -1.49
CA ARG A 116 -3.37 14.63 -1.13
C ARG A 116 -3.61 13.49 -2.13
N ARG A 117 -3.28 12.27 -1.75
CA ARG A 117 -3.43 11.03 -2.55
C ARG A 117 -4.33 10.03 -1.81
N PRO A 118 -5.64 10.28 -1.71
CA PRO A 118 -6.53 9.50 -0.85
C PRO A 118 -6.83 8.09 -1.40
N TRP A 119 -6.50 7.82 -2.66
CA TRP A 119 -6.53 6.50 -3.27
C TRP A 119 -5.37 5.58 -2.84
N ILE A 120 -4.47 6.06 -1.98
CA ILE A 120 -3.39 5.27 -1.39
C ILE A 120 -3.72 5.00 0.08
N SER A 121 -3.83 3.73 0.45
CA SER A 121 -4.00 3.31 1.84
C SER A 121 -2.69 2.83 2.44
N VAL A 122 -2.35 3.29 3.65
CA VAL A 122 -1.12 2.89 4.35
C VAL A 122 -1.43 1.84 5.42
N MET A 123 -0.76 0.70 5.35
CA MET A 123 -0.90 -0.41 6.30
C MET A 123 0.39 -0.59 7.09
N VAL A 124 0.33 -0.32 8.39
CA VAL A 124 1.46 -0.38 9.32
C VAL A 124 1.45 -1.72 10.03
N SER A 125 2.60 -2.40 10.06
CA SER A 125 2.77 -3.62 10.88
C SER A 125 3.25 -3.29 12.29
N GLY A 126 2.86 -4.10 13.27
CA GLY A 126 3.21 -3.91 14.68
C GLY A 126 3.20 -5.22 15.45
N SER A 127 3.94 -6.22 14.96
CA SER A 127 3.89 -7.58 15.49
C SER A 127 4.11 -7.65 17.00
N VAL A 128 3.15 -8.25 17.71
CA VAL A 128 3.25 -8.42 19.17
C VAL A 128 4.27 -9.47 19.56
N ASP A 129 4.67 -10.35 18.64
CA ASP A 129 5.63 -11.43 18.87
C ASP A 129 7.08 -10.95 18.76
N ASP A 130 7.32 -9.74 18.25
CA ASP A 130 8.65 -9.14 18.14
C ASP A 130 9.01 -8.35 19.42
N PRO A 131 9.93 -8.87 20.26
CA PRO A 131 10.28 -8.22 21.51
C PRO A 131 10.96 -6.86 21.32
N GLN A 132 11.70 -6.67 20.23
CA GLN A 132 12.38 -5.40 19.97
C GLN A 132 11.38 -4.32 19.56
N THR A 133 10.39 -4.67 18.73
CA THR A 133 9.29 -3.76 18.37
C THR A 133 8.51 -3.37 19.62
N ARG A 134 8.17 -4.34 20.48
CA ARG A 134 7.45 -4.07 21.73
C ARG A 134 8.23 -3.17 22.69
N ALA A 135 9.54 -3.41 22.83
CA ALA A 135 10.40 -2.62 23.70
C ALA A 135 10.55 -1.15 23.24
N ARG A 136 10.35 -0.87 21.95
CA ARG A 136 10.43 0.48 21.38
C ARG A 136 9.09 0.98 20.83
N ASP A 137 7.98 0.43 21.32
CA ASP A 137 6.66 0.66 20.70
C ASP A 137 6.25 2.13 20.73
N GLU A 138 6.47 2.84 21.83
CA GLU A 138 6.15 4.26 21.93
C GLU A 138 6.99 5.10 20.94
N GLU A 139 8.30 4.87 20.89
CA GLU A 139 9.22 5.55 19.97
C GLU A 139 8.85 5.32 18.50
N LEU A 140 8.59 4.07 18.13
CA LEU A 140 8.24 3.67 16.77
C LEU A 140 6.85 4.19 16.39
N SER A 141 5.90 4.24 17.33
CA SER A 141 4.55 4.80 17.12
C SER A 141 4.64 6.30 16.87
N GLN A 142 5.33 7.03 17.74
CA GLN A 142 5.52 8.47 17.59
C GLN A 142 6.22 8.83 16.28
N ARG A 143 7.24 8.04 15.88
CA ARG A 143 7.93 8.22 14.60
C ARG A 143 7.00 7.99 13.42
N THR A 144 6.15 6.98 13.50
CA THR A 144 5.16 6.66 12.46
C THR A 144 4.09 7.75 12.37
N ASP A 145 3.61 8.26 13.51
CA ASP A 145 2.69 9.39 13.56
C ASP A 145 3.29 10.64 12.94
N ASN A 146 4.55 10.95 13.25
CA ASN A 146 5.25 12.09 12.66
C ASN A 146 5.39 11.95 11.14
N ALA A 147 5.69 10.75 10.63
CA ALA A 147 5.81 10.48 9.19
C ALA A 147 4.46 10.54 8.46
N LEU A 148 3.36 10.29 9.17
CA LEU A 148 1.99 10.25 8.65
C LEU A 148 1.13 11.42 9.14
N ALA A 149 1.74 12.47 9.68
CA ALA A 149 1.04 13.55 10.37
C ALA A 149 0.02 14.30 9.48
N THR A 150 0.29 14.40 8.18
CA THR A 150 -0.66 15.02 7.23
C THR A 150 -1.79 14.08 6.80
N ARG A 151 -1.72 12.79 7.14
CA ARG A 151 -2.73 11.77 6.81
C ARG A 151 -3.66 11.41 7.97
N VAL A 152 -3.86 12.33 8.91
CA VAL A 152 -4.74 12.09 10.07
C VAL A 152 -6.22 12.17 9.72
N ASP A 153 -6.57 12.96 8.69
CA ASP A 153 -7.92 13.06 8.16
C ASP A 153 -8.14 12.02 7.04
N GLU A 154 -9.30 11.34 7.04
CA GLU A 154 -9.74 10.42 5.98
C GLU A 154 -9.65 11.04 4.59
N SER A 155 -9.74 12.37 4.51
CA SER A 155 -9.55 13.14 3.29
C SER A 155 -8.19 12.87 2.61
N HIS A 156 -7.17 12.41 3.34
CA HIS A 156 -5.82 12.12 2.84
C HIS A 156 -5.55 10.61 2.59
N GLY A 157 -6.55 9.76 2.81
CA GLY A 157 -6.49 8.32 2.59
C GLY A 157 -6.51 7.50 3.89
N HIS A 158 -6.92 6.24 3.78
CA HIS A 158 -7.00 5.33 4.92
C HIS A 158 -5.61 4.96 5.45
N ARG A 159 -5.46 4.90 6.77
CA ARG A 159 -4.28 4.31 7.42
C ARG A 159 -4.70 3.42 8.59
N THR A 160 -3.95 2.36 8.83
CA THR A 160 -4.09 1.58 10.07
C THR A 160 -3.47 2.35 11.25
N PRO A 161 -3.69 1.94 12.51
CA PRO A 161 -3.05 2.57 13.66
C PRO A 161 -1.52 2.60 13.54
N SER A 162 -0.89 3.64 14.08
CA SER A 162 0.57 3.83 14.04
C SER A 162 1.34 2.83 14.89
N ALA A 163 0.70 2.27 15.92
CA ALA A 163 1.20 1.10 16.65
C ALA A 163 1.28 -0.15 15.76
N GLY A 164 0.57 -0.15 14.63
CA GLY A 164 0.54 -1.23 13.66
C GLY A 164 -0.43 -2.35 14.02
N LEU A 165 -0.65 -3.24 13.06
CA LEU A 165 -1.53 -4.40 13.24
C LEU A 165 -0.76 -5.53 13.96
N PRO A 166 -1.30 -6.05 15.08
CA PRO A 166 -0.54 -6.88 16.02
C PRO A 166 -0.25 -8.30 15.52
N THR A 167 -1.08 -8.83 14.64
CA THR A 167 -1.01 -10.21 14.15
C THR A 167 -1.26 -10.28 12.66
N LEU A 168 -0.82 -11.37 12.01
CA LEU A 168 -1.10 -11.61 10.60
C LEU A 168 -2.60 -11.71 10.31
N ASP A 169 -3.38 -12.28 11.24
CA ASP A 169 -4.84 -12.35 11.12
C ASP A 169 -5.49 -10.95 11.15
N ALA A 170 -5.07 -10.09 12.09
CA ALA A 170 -5.53 -8.70 12.13
C ALA A 170 -5.15 -7.95 10.85
N PHE A 171 -3.94 -8.18 10.33
CA PHE A 171 -3.49 -7.65 9.04
C PHE A 171 -4.39 -8.09 7.89
N SER A 172 -4.63 -9.39 7.79
CA SER A 172 -5.47 -10.01 6.75
C SER A 172 -6.89 -9.45 6.76
N LYS A 173 -7.48 -9.28 7.95
CA LYS A 173 -8.83 -8.71 8.13
C LYS A 173 -8.91 -7.24 7.77
N ALA A 174 -7.81 -6.50 7.85
CA ALA A 174 -7.77 -5.08 7.50
C ALA A 174 -7.67 -4.83 5.97
N ILE A 175 -7.07 -5.75 5.21
CA ILE A 175 -6.86 -5.60 3.75
C ILE A 175 -8.15 -5.23 3.00
N PRO A 176 -9.29 -5.95 3.15
CA PRO A 176 -10.51 -5.60 2.42
C PRO A 176 -11.01 -4.18 2.72
N GLY A 177 -10.85 -3.70 3.96
CA GLY A 177 -11.23 -2.34 4.34
C GLY A 177 -10.34 -1.29 3.69
N ALA A 178 -9.03 -1.47 3.75
CA ALA A 178 -8.05 -0.57 3.13
C ALA A 178 -8.25 -0.48 1.61
N VAL A 179 -8.46 -1.62 0.93
CA VAL A 179 -8.72 -1.66 -0.51
C VAL A 179 -10.00 -0.92 -0.88
N ARG A 180 -11.10 -1.14 -0.15
CA ARG A 180 -12.37 -0.43 -0.41
C ARG A 180 -12.20 1.09 -0.25
N ALA A 181 -11.44 1.53 0.75
CA ALA A 181 -11.16 2.95 0.94
C ALA A 181 -10.36 3.52 -0.25
N ALA A 182 -9.26 2.86 -0.63
CA ALA A 182 -8.44 3.24 -1.78
C ALA A 182 -9.26 3.33 -3.09
N VAL A 183 -10.07 2.30 -3.37
CA VAL A 183 -10.92 2.23 -4.57
C VAL A 183 -11.97 3.34 -4.58
N ARG A 184 -12.67 3.55 -3.47
CA ARG A 184 -13.69 4.61 -3.37
C ARG A 184 -13.07 5.99 -3.66
N HIS A 185 -11.89 6.25 -3.11
CA HIS A 185 -11.20 7.51 -3.37
C HIS A 185 -10.66 7.61 -4.79
N TYR A 186 -10.17 6.51 -5.36
CA TYR A 186 -9.76 6.45 -6.75
C TYR A 186 -10.93 6.78 -7.69
N GLU A 187 -12.07 6.10 -7.55
CA GLU A 187 -13.26 6.32 -8.38
C GLU A 187 -13.80 7.77 -8.27
N ALA A 188 -13.67 8.39 -7.09
CA ALA A 188 -14.09 9.78 -6.88
C ALA A 188 -13.13 10.84 -7.47
N HIS A 189 -11.86 10.48 -7.71
CA HIS A 189 -10.82 11.42 -8.19
C HIS A 189 -10.26 11.05 -9.58
N ALA A 190 -10.61 9.88 -10.10
CA ALA A 190 -10.28 9.48 -11.45
C ALA A 190 -10.94 10.46 -12.43
N PRO A 191 -10.24 10.90 -13.50
CA PRO A 191 -10.83 11.73 -14.52
C PRO A 191 -12.08 11.05 -15.07
N THR A 192 -13.25 11.64 -14.87
CA THR A 192 -14.48 11.17 -15.49
C THR A 192 -14.32 11.34 -16.99
N TYR A 193 -14.03 10.25 -17.69
CA TYR A 193 -14.20 10.21 -19.13
C TYR A 193 -15.73 10.16 -19.36
N PRO A 194 -16.39 11.22 -19.86
CA PRO A 194 -17.77 11.06 -20.27
C PRO A 194 -17.82 9.98 -21.36
N PRO A 195 -18.80 9.07 -21.37
CA PRO A 195 -18.91 8.08 -22.43
C PRO A 195 -18.93 8.80 -23.79
N PRO A 196 -18.16 8.35 -24.79
CA PRO A 196 -18.22 8.91 -26.12
C PRO A 196 -19.60 8.59 -26.72
N GLY A 197 -20.54 9.53 -26.62
CA GLY A 197 -21.83 9.39 -27.31
C GLY A 197 -22.99 10.14 -26.70
N SER A 198 -23.11 11.44 -26.99
CA SER A 198 -24.42 12.07 -27.21
C SER A 198 -24.30 13.42 -27.92
N GLY A 199 -23.52 13.48 -29.00
CA GLY A 199 -23.61 14.59 -29.96
C GLY A 199 -24.84 14.40 -30.84
N ARG A 200 -26.04 14.77 -30.35
CA ARG A 200 -27.24 14.92 -31.20
C ARG A 200 -27.03 16.11 -32.13
N TRP A 201 -26.57 15.87 -33.36
CA TRP A 201 -26.68 16.85 -34.43
C TRP A 201 -28.11 16.85 -34.97
N ARG A 202 -28.83 17.93 -34.66
CA ARG A 202 -30.05 18.32 -35.36
C ARG A 202 -29.60 18.93 -36.70
N CYS A 203 -29.81 18.25 -37.82
CA CYS A 203 -29.83 18.90 -39.13
C CYS A 203 -31.28 19.15 -39.51
N GLY A 204 -31.70 20.40 -39.40
CA GLY A 204 -32.84 20.92 -40.13
C GLY A 204 -32.31 21.73 -41.31
N SER A 205 -32.85 21.46 -42.50
CA SER A 205 -33.05 22.40 -43.60
C SER A 205 -34.07 21.75 -44.53
#